data_AF-A0A7C2JLI9-F1
#
_entry.id   AF-A0A7C2JLI9-F1
#
_cell.length_a   1.000
_cell.length_b   1.000
_cell.length_c   1.000
_cell.angle_alpha   90.00
_cell.angle_beta   90.00
_cell.angle_gamma   90.00
#
_symmetry.space_group_name_H-M   'P 1'
#
loop_
_entity.id
_entity.type
_entity.pdbx_description
1 polymer ?
#
loop_
_entity_poly.entity_id
_entity_poly.type
_entity_poly.pdbx_seq_one_letter_code
_entity_poly.pdbx_strand_id
1 'polypeptide(L)'
;MSKHFYNQFNPYNKSIITVFGDRLRTSLLNALAVETIKMKNHALILSDKPMIYPLEGKVLVCDDLSIVNQIIDKDEPAKIYLASKVKNDQLYPFSKKDINQFAGNLAEKKILYFNVNSESKISLKTNAIISASQMICSINYNLLQENLPQISKIKELKSKTINEQVLDKVCSLIKQTCPCFLEMDDVQNKICFIDQIKGMFDENVIRSIARNLKLKMNCHMLIGNSNAYQVKAI
;
A
#
# COMPACT_ATOMS: atom_id res chain seq x y z
N MET A 1 -23.21 1.13 11.42
CA MET A 1 -22.01 0.43 11.92
C MET A 1 -20.85 0.63 10.95
N SER A 2 -19.84 1.40 11.34
CA SER A 2 -18.60 1.56 10.58
C SER A 2 -17.81 0.25 10.60
N LYS A 3 -17.74 -0.45 9.46
CA LYS A 3 -16.85 -1.63 9.34
C LYS A 3 -15.42 -1.11 9.24
N HIS A 4 -14.63 -1.36 10.29
CA HIS A 4 -13.24 -0.93 10.37
C HIS A 4 -12.40 -1.79 9.44
N PHE A 5 -11.85 -1.17 8.39
CA PHE A 5 -11.05 -1.85 7.37
C PHE A 5 -9.75 -2.45 7.96
N TYR A 6 -9.20 -1.88 9.06
CA TYR A 6 -7.81 -2.13 9.45
C TYR A 6 -7.53 -2.81 10.79
N ASN A 7 -8.54 -3.22 11.56
CA ASN A 7 -8.27 -4.12 12.70
C ASN A 7 -7.57 -5.42 12.25
N GLN A 8 -7.67 -5.80 10.98
CA GLN A 8 -6.96 -6.94 10.40
C GLN A 8 -5.50 -6.66 10.02
N PHE A 9 -5.11 -5.39 9.81
CA PHE A 9 -3.73 -5.04 9.45
C PHE A 9 -2.81 -4.90 10.67
N ASN A 10 -3.40 -4.87 11.88
CA ASN A 10 -2.74 -4.75 13.18
C ASN A 10 -1.61 -3.69 13.18
N PRO A 11 -1.92 -2.39 12.98
CA PRO A 11 -0.91 -1.34 13.03
C PRO A 11 -0.25 -1.34 14.42
N TYR A 12 1.00 -1.77 14.52
CA TYR A 12 1.65 -1.91 15.82
C TYR A 12 1.77 -0.55 16.55
N ASN A 13 1.72 -0.63 17.89
CA ASN A 13 1.91 0.45 18.87
C ASN A 13 2.96 1.50 18.45
N LYS A 14 2.57 2.78 18.58
CA LYS A 14 3.34 4.01 18.31
C LYS A 14 4.07 3.98 16.96
N SER A 15 3.37 4.40 15.91
CA SER A 15 3.89 4.38 14.54
C SER A 15 3.42 5.59 13.76
N ILE A 16 4.37 6.34 13.21
CA ILE A 16 4.11 7.31 12.14
C ILE A 16 3.86 6.49 10.88
N ILE A 17 2.64 6.54 10.34
CA ILE A 17 2.31 5.79 9.13
C ILE A 17 2.61 6.66 7.91
N THR A 18 3.56 6.25 7.07
CA THR A 18 3.93 6.94 5.81
C THR A 18 3.36 6.20 4.63
N VAL A 19 2.27 6.73 4.09
CA VAL A 19 1.54 6.09 3.00
C VAL A 19 2.01 6.65 1.67
N PHE A 20 2.54 5.84 0.74
CA PHE A 20 2.82 6.27 -0.64
C PHE A 20 1.59 6.07 -1.52
N GLY A 21 0.95 7.19 -1.87
CA GLY A 21 -0.25 7.15 -2.70
C GLY A 21 0.02 7.22 -4.19
N ASP A 22 -0.61 6.32 -4.95
CA ASP A 22 -1.07 6.62 -6.30
C ASP A 22 -2.48 7.21 -6.20
N ARG A 23 -2.83 8.18 -7.07
CA ARG A 23 -4.14 8.87 -7.08
C ARG A 23 -5.31 7.88 -7.05
N LEU A 24 -5.16 6.72 -7.70
CA LEU A 24 -6.17 5.67 -7.84
C LEU A 24 -6.57 4.98 -6.53
N ARG A 25 -5.79 5.11 -5.45
CA ARG A 25 -6.04 4.40 -4.18
C ARG A 25 -6.24 5.33 -2.99
N THR A 26 -6.50 6.61 -3.22
CA THR A 26 -6.73 7.64 -2.19
C THR A 26 -7.73 7.20 -1.09
N SER A 27 -8.79 6.47 -1.45
CA SER A 27 -9.77 5.93 -0.49
C SER A 27 -9.14 4.98 0.54
N LEU A 28 -8.24 4.09 0.08
CA LEU A 28 -7.53 3.16 0.94
C LEU A 28 -6.58 3.91 1.88
N LEU A 29 -5.80 4.85 1.35
CA LEU A 29 -4.87 5.68 2.14
C LEU A 29 -5.60 6.44 3.25
N ASN A 30 -6.74 7.04 2.90
CA ASN A 30 -7.57 7.78 3.85
C ASN A 30 -8.11 6.87 4.94
N ALA A 31 -8.55 5.67 4.58
CA ALA A 31 -9.06 4.72 5.55
C ALA A 31 -7.93 4.19 6.47
N LEU A 32 -6.71 3.95 5.94
CA LEU A 32 -5.52 3.60 6.74
C LEU A 32 -5.24 4.69 7.78
N ALA A 33 -5.21 5.94 7.32
CA ALA A 33 -4.92 7.09 8.16
C ALA A 33 -5.98 7.29 9.26
N VAL A 34 -7.26 7.05 8.96
CA VAL A 34 -8.33 7.14 9.97
C VAL A 34 -8.15 6.10 11.08
N GLU A 35 -7.82 4.84 10.74
CA GLU A 35 -7.58 3.84 11.78
C GLU A 35 -6.30 4.11 12.56
N THR A 36 -5.26 4.64 11.92
CA THR A 36 -4.02 5.09 12.58
C THR A 36 -4.32 6.10 13.70
N ILE A 37 -5.17 7.07 13.42
CA ILE A 37 -5.58 8.11 14.37
C ILE A 37 -6.41 7.53 15.51
N LYS A 38 -7.31 6.58 15.22
CA LYS A 38 -8.07 5.86 16.26
C LYS A 38 -7.16 5.12 17.24
N MET A 39 -6.01 4.65 16.76
CA MET A 39 -4.95 4.03 17.58
C MET A 39 -4.04 5.05 18.28
N LYS A 40 -4.43 6.33 18.32
CA LYS A 40 -3.73 7.43 18.97
C LYS A 40 -2.36 7.75 18.35
N ASN A 41 -2.23 7.58 17.03
CA ASN A 41 -1.01 7.89 16.27
C ASN A 41 -1.26 8.93 15.17
N HIS A 42 -0.20 9.62 14.75
CA HIS A 42 -0.22 10.50 13.58
C HIS A 42 -0.09 9.69 12.28
N ALA A 43 -0.85 10.08 11.26
CA ALA A 43 -0.76 9.52 9.92
C ALA A 43 -0.17 10.55 8.96
N LEU A 44 1.02 10.26 8.41
CA LEU A 44 1.67 11.06 7.38
C LEU A 44 1.38 10.51 5.99
N ILE A 45 0.74 11.30 5.16
CA ILE A 45 0.40 10.91 3.78
C ILE A 45 1.32 11.69 2.83
N LEU A 46 2.02 10.96 1.97
CA LEU A 46 2.92 11.50 0.96
C LEU A 46 2.66 10.82 -0.38
N SER A 47 2.62 11.57 -1.47
CA SER A 47 2.35 11.02 -2.80
C SER A 47 3.48 11.34 -3.75
N ASP A 48 3.73 10.45 -4.71
CA ASP A 48 4.64 10.69 -5.83
C ASP A 48 3.91 11.29 -7.05
N LYS A 49 2.58 11.42 -6.97
CA LYS A 49 1.71 12.07 -7.94
C LYS A 49 0.89 13.20 -7.30
N PRO A 50 0.39 14.17 -8.08
CA PRO A 50 -0.55 15.17 -7.55
C PRO A 50 -1.79 14.52 -6.94
N MET A 51 -2.22 15.04 -5.78
CA MET A 51 -3.45 14.63 -5.11
C MET A 51 -4.45 15.78 -5.10
N ILE A 52 -5.74 15.46 -5.07
CA ILE A 52 -6.79 16.45 -4.82
C ILE A 52 -6.66 16.94 -3.39
N TYR A 53 -6.85 18.23 -3.16
CA TYR A 53 -6.87 18.81 -1.81
C TYR A 53 -7.91 18.07 -0.95
N PRO A 54 -7.49 17.48 0.18
CA PRO A 54 -8.38 16.67 1.00
C PRO A 54 -9.35 17.57 1.77
N LEU A 55 -10.60 17.12 1.89
CA LEU A 55 -11.60 17.80 2.72
C LEU A 55 -11.36 17.56 4.23
N GLU A 56 -10.61 16.51 4.58
CA GLU A 56 -10.31 16.13 5.97
C GLU A 56 -8.80 15.98 6.18
N GLY A 57 -8.28 16.61 7.23
CA GLY A 57 -6.88 16.52 7.63
C GLY A 57 -6.13 17.84 7.52
N LYS A 58 -4.92 17.88 8.06
CA LYS A 58 -4.00 19.02 8.02
C LYS A 58 -3.08 18.88 6.82
N VAL A 59 -2.85 19.96 6.07
CA VAL A 59 -1.85 19.99 5.00
C VAL A 59 -0.62 20.70 5.52
N LEU A 60 0.54 20.07 5.37
CA LEU A 60 1.84 20.64 5.71
C LEU A 60 2.67 20.76 4.43
N VAL A 61 2.97 22.00 4.05
CA VAL A 61 3.93 22.30 3.00
C VAL A 61 5.26 22.57 3.66
N CYS A 62 6.19 21.63 3.57
CA CYS A 62 7.47 21.72 4.27
C CYS A 62 8.54 20.87 3.60
N ASP A 63 9.68 21.46 3.31
CA ASP A 63 10.87 20.79 2.76
C ASP A 63 11.81 20.24 3.84
N ASP A 64 11.55 20.52 5.13
CA ASP A 64 12.36 20.08 6.27
C ASP A 64 11.60 19.14 7.24
N LEU A 65 12.12 17.93 7.39
CA LEU A 65 11.66 16.90 8.33
C LEU A 65 11.71 17.32 9.79
N SER A 66 12.63 18.22 10.17
CA SER A 66 12.75 18.67 11.56
C SER A 66 11.46 19.32 12.05
N ILE A 67 10.79 20.07 11.16
CA ILE A 67 9.52 20.74 11.41
C ILE A 67 8.39 19.71 11.53
N VAL A 68 8.41 18.66 10.71
CA VAL A 68 7.42 17.57 10.76
C VAL A 68 7.44 16.90 12.14
N ASN A 69 8.63 16.54 12.64
CA ASN A 69 8.77 15.89 13.94
C ASN A 69 8.30 16.81 15.09
N GLN A 70 8.67 18.10 15.05
CA GLN A 70 8.23 19.06 16.06
C GLN A 70 6.70 19.23 16.11
N ILE A 71 6.03 19.15 14.95
CA ILE A 71 4.56 19.22 14.88
C ILE A 71 3.93 17.94 15.46
N ILE A 72 4.46 16.77 15.08
CA ILE A 72 3.98 15.47 15.56
C ILE A 72 4.08 15.36 17.09
N ASP A 73 5.17 15.86 17.68
CA ASP A 73 5.41 15.77 19.13
C ASP A 73 4.49 16.68 19.95
N LYS A 74 3.94 17.74 19.34
CA LYS A 74 3.15 18.77 20.03
C LYS A 74 1.65 18.64 19.81
N ASP A 75 1.24 18.12 18.64
CA ASP A 75 -0.16 18.06 18.24
C ASP A 75 -0.82 16.72 18.65
N GLU A 76 -2.14 16.76 18.84
CA GLU A 76 -2.95 15.55 18.99
C GLU A 76 -2.93 14.69 17.70
N PRO A 77 -3.11 13.36 17.80
CA PRO A 77 -3.12 12.44 16.65
C PRO A 77 -3.97 12.94 15.49
N ALA A 78 -3.34 13.19 14.33
CA ALA A 78 -3.99 13.76 13.17
C ALA A 78 -3.58 13.11 11.85
N LYS A 79 -4.39 13.36 10.82
CA LYS A 79 -4.05 13.08 9.42
C LYS A 79 -3.30 14.29 8.87
N ILE A 80 -2.07 14.08 8.44
CA ILE A 80 -1.21 15.14 7.91
C ILE A 80 -0.78 14.77 6.49
N TYR A 81 -1.04 15.63 5.53
CA TYR A 81 -0.59 15.49 4.15
C TYR A 81 0.66 16.32 3.94
N LEU A 82 1.73 15.68 3.48
CA LEU A 82 2.97 16.33 3.09
C LEU A 82 2.90 16.67 1.60
N ALA A 83 3.10 17.95 1.26
CA ALA A 83 3.11 18.43 -0.11
C ALA A 83 4.26 19.41 -0.34
N SER A 84 4.81 19.45 -1.56
CA SER A 84 5.83 20.45 -1.92
C SER A 84 5.23 21.84 -2.12
N LYS A 85 3.97 21.89 -2.57
CA LYS A 85 3.17 23.11 -2.70
C LYS A 85 1.68 22.77 -2.86
N VAL A 86 0.83 23.76 -2.63
CA VAL A 86 -0.60 23.71 -2.95
C VAL A 86 -0.87 24.67 -4.10
N LYS A 87 -1.53 24.19 -5.17
CA LYS A 87 -1.96 25.04 -6.29
C LYS A 87 -3.21 24.45 -6.95
N ASN A 88 -4.20 25.29 -7.28
CA ASN A 88 -5.44 24.88 -7.94
C ASN A 88 -6.14 23.69 -7.26
N ASP A 89 -6.29 23.75 -5.93
CA ASP A 89 -6.87 22.67 -5.11
C ASP A 89 -6.18 21.30 -5.31
N GLN A 90 -4.88 21.33 -5.62
CA GLN A 90 -4.04 20.15 -5.72
C GLN A 90 -2.83 20.27 -4.79
N LEU A 91 -2.55 19.15 -4.11
CA LEU A 91 -1.32 18.91 -3.39
C LEU A 91 -0.29 18.36 -4.38
N TYR A 92 0.80 19.10 -4.59
CA TYR A 92 1.87 18.66 -5.47
C TYR A 92 2.89 17.81 -4.71
N PRO A 93 3.39 16.71 -5.33
CA PRO A 93 4.36 15.82 -4.70
C PRO A 93 5.73 16.49 -4.60
N PHE A 94 6.58 15.97 -3.71
CA PHE A 94 8.00 16.29 -3.71
C PHE A 94 8.73 15.58 -4.85
N SER A 95 10.00 15.94 -5.08
CA SER A 95 10.83 15.16 -5.98
C SER A 95 11.06 13.76 -5.41
N LYS A 96 11.35 12.77 -6.27
CA LYS A 96 11.62 11.39 -5.82
C LYS A 96 12.77 11.31 -4.82
N LYS A 97 13.80 12.15 -4.99
CA LYS A 97 14.94 12.23 -4.08
C LYS A 97 14.49 12.62 -2.69
N ASP A 98 13.65 13.64 -2.60
CA ASP A 98 13.14 14.14 -1.32
C ASP A 98 12.20 13.13 -0.69
N ILE A 99 11.30 12.51 -1.48
CA ILE A 99 10.43 11.42 -1.00
C ILE A 99 11.26 10.29 -0.35
N ASN A 100 12.36 9.88 -1.00
CA ASN A 100 13.27 8.87 -0.45
C ASN A 100 13.98 9.35 0.82
N GLN A 101 14.32 10.64 0.91
CA GLN A 101 14.90 11.24 2.10
C GLN A 101 13.90 11.33 3.26
N PHE A 102 12.64 11.71 2.99
CA PHE A 102 11.53 11.68 3.93
C PHE A 102 11.32 10.26 4.47
N ALA A 103 11.25 9.27 3.58
CA ALA A 103 11.18 7.86 3.94
C ALA A 103 12.41 7.41 4.74
N GLY A 104 13.58 8.00 4.47
CA GLY A 104 14.86 7.82 5.15
C GLY A 104 14.83 8.13 6.64
N ASN A 105 14.45 9.37 6.94
CA ASN A 105 14.78 10.03 8.21
C ASN A 105 13.72 9.91 9.30
N LEU A 106 12.54 9.38 8.99
CA LEU A 106 11.53 9.08 10.01
C LEU A 106 12.07 7.92 10.89
N ALA A 107 12.35 8.16 12.16
CA ALA A 107 13.22 7.25 12.93
C ALA A 107 12.52 6.03 13.55
N GLU A 108 11.19 5.98 13.65
CA GLU A 108 10.52 4.92 14.44
C GLU A 108 9.23 4.41 13.76
N LYS A 109 9.20 3.10 13.49
CA LYS A 109 8.09 2.22 13.05
C LYS A 109 7.10 2.82 12.02
N LYS A 110 7.20 2.32 10.78
CA LYS A 110 6.43 2.83 9.62
C LYS A 110 5.52 1.75 9.06
N ILE A 111 4.32 2.12 8.62
CA ILE A 111 3.63 1.34 7.59
C ILE A 111 3.91 2.02 6.27
N LEU A 112 4.60 1.32 5.38
CA LEU A 112 4.87 1.76 4.02
C LEU A 112 3.87 1.08 3.09
N TYR A 113 2.91 1.85 2.60
CA TYR A 113 1.96 1.37 1.61
C TYR A 113 2.54 1.57 0.20
N PHE A 114 2.56 0.51 -0.61
CA PHE A 114 2.96 0.53 -2.02
C PHE A 114 1.85 -0.05 -2.89
N ASN A 115 1.47 0.70 -3.93
CA ASN A 115 0.64 0.16 -4.99
C ASN A 115 1.52 -0.51 -6.03
N VAL A 116 1.24 -1.77 -6.37
CA VAL A 116 1.92 -2.45 -7.48
C VAL A 116 1.22 -2.06 -8.77
N ASN A 117 1.70 -0.98 -9.37
CA ASN A 117 1.40 -0.61 -10.74
C ASN A 117 2.71 -0.42 -11.51
N SER A 118 2.71 -0.68 -12.81
CA SER A 118 3.91 -0.68 -13.66
C SER A 118 4.62 0.68 -13.80
N GLU A 119 4.09 1.74 -13.17
CA GLU A 119 4.58 3.12 -13.33
C GLU A 119 5.35 3.66 -12.12
N SER A 120 5.13 3.10 -10.92
CA SER A 120 5.83 3.57 -9.73
C SER A 120 7.31 3.14 -9.77
N LYS A 121 8.22 4.08 -9.52
CA LYS A 121 9.69 3.88 -9.56
C LYS A 121 10.36 4.29 -8.26
N ILE A 122 9.69 4.17 -7.12
CA ILE A 122 10.28 4.46 -5.81
C ILE A 122 11.22 3.30 -5.47
N SER A 123 12.52 3.56 -5.38
CA SER A 123 13.53 2.58 -4.96
C SER A 123 13.98 2.92 -3.55
N LEU A 124 13.41 2.24 -2.55
CA LEU A 124 13.94 2.27 -1.20
C LEU A 124 15.13 1.33 -1.13
N LYS A 125 16.34 1.89 -1.01
CA LYS A 125 17.60 1.12 -1.00
C LYS A 125 18.13 0.81 0.40
N THR A 126 17.50 1.30 1.46
CA THR A 126 18.07 1.22 2.82
C THR A 126 17.45 0.07 3.62
N ASN A 127 18.19 -1.04 3.75
CA ASN A 127 17.77 -2.26 4.45
C ASN A 127 17.24 -2.02 5.87
N ALA A 128 17.80 -1.05 6.60
CA ALA A 128 17.35 -0.72 7.96
C ALA A 128 15.90 -0.20 8.00
N ILE A 129 15.50 0.62 7.02
CA ILE A 129 14.14 1.18 6.94
C ILE A 129 13.14 0.09 6.62
N ILE A 130 13.48 -0.76 5.65
CA ILE A 130 12.68 -1.89 5.19
C ILE A 130 12.41 -2.84 6.37
N SER A 131 13.44 -3.16 7.17
CA SER A 131 13.31 -4.07 8.31
C SER A 131 12.42 -3.55 9.45
N ALA A 132 12.28 -2.22 9.58
CA ALA A 132 11.47 -1.59 10.62
C ALA A 132 10.07 -1.16 10.12
N SER A 133 9.69 -1.58 8.90
CA SER A 133 8.46 -1.15 8.25
C SER A 133 7.54 -2.31 7.91
N GLN A 134 6.24 -2.14 8.13
CA GLN A 134 5.24 -3.03 7.54
C GLN A 134 4.94 -2.57 6.11
N MET A 135 5.15 -3.43 5.13
CA MET A 135 4.86 -3.16 3.73
C MET A 135 3.50 -3.71 3.34
N ILE A 136 2.66 -2.85 2.77
CA ILE A 136 1.39 -3.25 2.16
C ILE A 136 1.52 -3.12 0.64
N CYS A 137 1.50 -4.24 -0.04
CA CYS A 137 1.52 -4.36 -1.50
C CYS A 137 0.10 -4.55 -2.03
N SER A 138 -0.50 -3.52 -2.63
CA SER A 138 -1.83 -3.67 -3.27
C SER A 138 -1.73 -4.12 -4.72
N ILE A 139 -2.52 -5.14 -5.07
CA ILE A 139 -2.71 -5.65 -6.42
C ILE A 139 -4.14 -5.34 -6.85
N ASN A 140 -4.33 -4.79 -8.04
CA ASN A 140 -5.66 -4.61 -8.62
C ASN A 140 -6.21 -5.95 -9.14
N TYR A 141 -7.39 -6.37 -8.68
CA TYR A 141 -8.08 -7.56 -9.18
C TYR A 141 -8.26 -7.57 -10.71
N ASN A 142 -8.55 -6.43 -11.34
CA ASN A 142 -8.71 -6.35 -12.80
C ASN A 142 -7.40 -6.71 -13.53
N LEU A 143 -6.25 -6.33 -12.96
CA LEU A 143 -4.94 -6.73 -13.48
C LEU A 143 -4.76 -8.26 -13.42
N LEU A 144 -5.32 -8.92 -12.40
CA LEU A 144 -5.30 -10.38 -12.32
C LEU A 144 -6.28 -10.98 -13.33
N GLN A 145 -7.49 -10.44 -13.48
CA GLN A 145 -8.50 -10.90 -14.46
C GLN A 145 -8.03 -10.83 -15.91
N GLU A 146 -7.40 -9.74 -16.32
CA GLU A 146 -6.87 -9.58 -17.69
C GLU A 146 -5.84 -10.66 -18.04
N ASN A 147 -5.22 -11.26 -17.03
CA ASN A 147 -4.22 -12.30 -17.15
C ASN A 147 -4.75 -13.70 -16.82
N LEU A 148 -5.96 -13.80 -16.28
CA LEU A 148 -6.68 -15.07 -16.20
C LEU A 148 -7.17 -15.41 -17.60
N PRO A 149 -6.89 -16.62 -18.12
CA PRO A 149 -7.44 -17.01 -19.41
C PRO A 149 -8.95 -16.88 -19.36
N GLN A 150 -9.53 -16.23 -20.37
CA GLN A 150 -10.93 -16.49 -20.66
C GLN A 150 -11.07 -18.01 -20.80
N ILE A 151 -12.05 -18.59 -20.09
CA ILE A 151 -12.28 -20.05 -20.00
C ILE A 151 -12.24 -20.73 -21.40
N SER A 152 -12.52 -19.97 -22.46
CA SER A 152 -12.45 -20.36 -23.87
C SER A 152 -11.04 -20.62 -24.45
N LYS A 153 -9.94 -20.26 -23.78
CA LYS A 153 -8.56 -20.34 -24.34
C LYS A 153 -7.64 -21.39 -23.68
N ILE A 154 -8.18 -22.33 -22.90
CA ILE A 154 -7.42 -23.37 -22.16
C ILE A 154 -6.84 -24.48 -23.09
N LYS A 155 -6.78 -24.29 -24.41
CA LYS A 155 -6.37 -25.33 -25.37
C LYS A 155 -4.89 -25.41 -25.69
N GLU A 156 -4.01 -24.69 -24.99
CA GLU A 156 -2.56 -24.85 -25.16
C GLU A 156 -1.95 -25.47 -23.90
N LEU A 157 -1.46 -26.71 -24.04
CA LEU A 157 -0.59 -27.40 -23.10
C LEU A 157 0.70 -26.59 -22.90
N LYS A 158 0.64 -25.58 -22.03
CA LYS A 158 1.84 -24.92 -21.50
C LYS A 158 2.38 -25.76 -20.35
N SER A 159 3.70 -25.87 -20.25
CA SER A 159 4.41 -26.63 -19.21
C SER A 159 4.13 -26.16 -17.77
N LYS A 160 3.41 -25.04 -17.59
CA LYS A 160 3.00 -24.47 -16.31
C LYS A 160 1.49 -24.27 -16.27
N THR A 161 0.90 -24.51 -15.11
CA THR A 161 -0.51 -24.21 -14.82
C THR A 161 -0.80 -22.70 -14.93
N ILE A 162 -2.06 -22.35 -15.15
CA ILE A 162 -2.51 -20.95 -15.21
C ILE A 162 -2.15 -20.20 -13.92
N ASN A 163 -2.32 -20.85 -12.78
CA ASN A 163 -1.97 -20.29 -11.49
C ASN A 163 -0.49 -19.93 -11.41
N GLU A 164 0.40 -20.83 -11.88
CA GLU A 164 1.84 -20.56 -11.92
C GLU A 164 2.19 -19.40 -12.85
N GLN A 165 1.53 -19.28 -13.99
CA GLN A 165 1.75 -18.15 -14.91
C GLN A 165 1.32 -16.81 -14.29
N VAL A 166 0.17 -16.78 -13.58
CA VAL A 166 -0.29 -15.59 -12.85
C VAL A 166 0.67 -15.26 -11.71
N LEU A 167 1.14 -16.26 -10.95
CA LEU A 167 2.12 -16.08 -9.88
C LEU A 167 3.42 -15.46 -10.39
N ASP A 168 4.01 -16.03 -11.45
CA ASP A 168 5.27 -15.55 -12.03
C ASP A 168 5.13 -14.10 -12.52
N LYS A 169 4.02 -13.77 -13.18
CA LYS A 169 3.75 -12.42 -13.68
C LYS A 169 3.57 -11.41 -12.54
N VAL A 170 2.79 -11.75 -11.52
CA VAL A 170 2.60 -10.90 -10.34
C VAL A 170 3.94 -10.67 -9.61
N CYS A 171 4.71 -11.73 -9.37
CA CYS A 171 6.03 -11.61 -8.74
C CYS A 171 6.98 -10.75 -9.59
N SER A 172 6.95 -10.89 -10.92
CA SER A 172 7.74 -10.04 -11.82
C SER A 172 7.36 -8.56 -11.71
N LEU A 173 6.06 -8.24 -11.67
CA LEU A 173 5.58 -6.87 -11.47
C LEU A 173 5.99 -6.30 -10.12
N ILE A 174 5.89 -7.10 -9.05
CA ILE A 174 6.36 -6.69 -7.71
C ILE A 174 7.87 -6.46 -7.75
N LYS A 175 8.65 -7.35 -8.37
CA LYS A 175 10.10 -7.19 -8.50
C LYS A 175 10.51 -5.91 -9.23
N GLN A 176 9.71 -5.49 -10.22
CA GLN A 176 9.97 -4.25 -10.97
C GLN A 176 9.62 -2.99 -10.17
N THR A 177 8.62 -3.07 -9.29
CA THR A 177 8.02 -1.90 -8.62
C THR A 177 8.50 -1.73 -7.19
N CYS A 178 8.61 -2.83 -6.44
CA CYS A 178 9.03 -2.89 -5.05
C CYS A 178 9.81 -4.21 -4.78
N PRO A 179 11.05 -4.36 -5.30
CA PRO A 179 11.83 -5.59 -5.15
C PRO A 179 12.07 -5.97 -3.68
N CYS A 180 12.24 -4.98 -2.81
CA CYS A 180 12.43 -5.19 -1.38
C CYS A 180 11.27 -5.93 -0.71
N PHE A 181 10.03 -5.84 -1.21
CA PHE A 181 8.92 -6.64 -0.69
C PHE A 181 9.17 -8.15 -0.82
N LEU A 182 9.81 -8.58 -1.91
CA LEU A 182 10.14 -9.99 -2.12
C LEU A 182 11.35 -10.44 -1.30
N GLU A 183 12.28 -9.52 -1.02
CA GLU A 183 13.53 -9.78 -0.29
C GLU A 183 13.36 -9.79 1.23
N MET A 184 12.26 -9.23 1.76
CA MET A 184 11.96 -9.27 3.20
C MET A 184 11.61 -10.69 3.68
N ASP A 185 12.27 -11.12 4.75
CA ASP A 185 12.02 -12.44 5.37
C ASP A 185 10.86 -12.42 6.38
N ASP A 186 10.64 -11.31 7.08
CA ASP A 186 9.64 -11.22 8.14
C ASP A 186 8.21 -11.08 7.58
N VAL A 187 7.44 -12.17 7.69
CA VAL A 187 6.04 -12.27 7.27
C VAL A 187 5.15 -11.23 7.96
N GLN A 188 5.40 -10.91 9.22
CA GLN A 188 4.55 -9.98 9.98
C GLN A 188 4.58 -8.56 9.40
N ASN A 189 5.67 -8.24 8.70
CA ASN A 189 5.90 -6.96 8.07
C ASN A 189 5.53 -6.97 6.58
N LYS A 190 4.87 -8.02 6.06
CA LYS A 190 4.51 -8.14 4.63
C LYS A 190 3.03 -8.44 4.48
N ILE A 191 2.29 -7.51 3.88
CA ILE A 191 0.88 -7.70 3.52
C ILE A 191 0.75 -7.55 2.02
N CYS A 192 0.17 -8.54 1.35
CA CYS A 192 -0.32 -8.43 -0.01
C CYS A 192 -1.85 -8.29 0.01
N PHE A 193 -2.39 -7.25 -0.63
CA PHE A 193 -3.82 -6.98 -0.67
C PHE A 193 -4.33 -6.99 -2.11
N ILE A 194 -5.17 -7.98 -2.46
CA ILE A 194 -5.88 -8.00 -3.74
C ILE A 194 -7.17 -7.18 -3.60
N ASP A 195 -7.18 -6.00 -4.22
CA ASP A 195 -8.24 -5.00 -4.10
C ASP A 195 -9.20 -5.02 -5.31
N GLN A 196 -10.39 -4.46 -5.17
CA GLN A 196 -11.51 -4.41 -6.14
C GLN A 196 -12.29 -5.72 -6.34
N ILE A 197 -12.27 -6.62 -5.37
CA ILE A 197 -13.09 -7.84 -5.34
C ILE A 197 -14.49 -7.46 -4.85
N LYS A 198 -15.51 -7.54 -5.72
CA LYS A 198 -16.83 -6.94 -5.46
C LYS A 198 -17.85 -7.92 -4.88
N GLY A 199 -17.62 -9.23 -4.98
CA GLY A 199 -18.56 -10.23 -4.48
C GLY A 199 -17.99 -11.64 -4.34
N MET A 200 -18.84 -12.57 -3.89
CA MET A 200 -18.45 -13.96 -3.63
C MET A 200 -17.92 -14.70 -4.86
N PHE A 201 -18.42 -14.35 -6.06
CA PHE A 201 -17.94 -14.95 -7.30
C PHE A 201 -16.45 -14.61 -7.54
N ASP A 202 -16.10 -13.33 -7.51
CA ASP A 202 -14.72 -12.85 -7.66
C ASP A 202 -13.80 -13.46 -6.60
N GLU A 203 -14.28 -13.56 -5.35
CA GLU A 203 -13.56 -14.18 -4.25
C GLU A 203 -13.25 -15.66 -4.55
N ASN A 204 -14.23 -16.43 -5.03
CA ASN A 204 -14.02 -17.85 -5.34
C ASN A 204 -13.02 -18.06 -6.49
N VAL A 205 -13.03 -17.17 -7.50
CA VAL A 205 -12.07 -17.21 -8.62
C VAL A 205 -10.65 -16.96 -8.12
N ILE A 206 -10.44 -15.98 -7.24
CA ILE A 206 -9.10 -15.55 -6.86
C ILE A 206 -8.53 -16.27 -5.63
N ARG A 207 -9.35 -16.96 -4.84
CA ARG A 207 -8.92 -17.59 -3.57
C ARG A 207 -7.72 -18.53 -3.73
N SER A 208 -7.70 -19.35 -4.79
CA SER A 208 -6.59 -20.27 -5.06
C SER A 208 -5.29 -19.50 -5.38
N ILE A 209 -5.41 -18.46 -6.21
CA ILE A 209 -4.29 -17.59 -6.59
C ILE A 209 -3.76 -16.84 -5.35
N ALA A 210 -4.65 -16.30 -4.52
CA ALA A 210 -4.30 -15.63 -3.27
C ALA A 210 -3.53 -16.55 -2.31
N ARG A 211 -3.96 -17.81 -2.14
CA ARG A 211 -3.24 -18.80 -1.31
C ARG A 211 -1.84 -19.09 -1.85
N ASN A 212 -1.71 -19.26 -3.16
CA ASN A 212 -0.42 -19.54 -3.76
C ASN A 212 0.52 -18.33 -3.69
N LEU A 213 -0.02 -17.12 -3.88
CA LEU A 213 0.71 -15.87 -3.71
C LEU A 213 1.20 -15.72 -2.27
N LYS A 214 0.35 -16.01 -1.29
CA LYS A 214 0.68 -16.02 0.15
C LYS A 214 1.92 -16.86 0.43
N LEU A 215 1.93 -18.10 -0.07
CA LEU A 215 3.04 -19.04 0.08
C LEU A 215 4.29 -18.57 -0.67
N LYS A 216 4.13 -18.16 -1.93
CA LYS A 216 5.26 -17.79 -2.81
C LYS A 216 5.99 -16.54 -2.34
N MET A 217 5.26 -15.57 -1.79
CA MET A 217 5.81 -14.29 -1.34
C MET A 217 6.09 -14.24 0.16
N ASN A 218 5.74 -15.30 0.91
CA ASN A 218 5.87 -15.37 2.36
C ASN A 218 5.31 -14.11 3.05
N CYS A 219 4.01 -13.87 2.90
CA CYS A 219 3.34 -12.66 3.38
C CYS A 219 1.95 -12.98 3.97
N HIS A 220 1.37 -12.03 4.70
CA HIS A 220 -0.06 -12.00 4.96
C HIS A 220 -0.82 -11.66 3.68
N MET A 221 -1.92 -12.36 3.42
CA MET A 221 -2.73 -12.17 2.21
C MET A 221 -4.13 -11.72 2.57
N LEU A 222 -4.54 -10.59 2.00
CA LEU A 222 -5.87 -10.00 2.16
C LEU A 222 -6.54 -9.88 0.80
N ILE A 223 -7.86 -10.02 0.78
CA ILE A 223 -8.70 -9.84 -0.41
C ILE A 223 -9.89 -8.94 -0.08
N GLY A 224 -10.37 -8.15 -1.04
CA GLY A 224 -11.56 -7.34 -0.83
C GLY A 224 -11.69 -6.11 -1.73
N ASN A 225 -12.46 -5.13 -1.26
CA ASN A 225 -12.71 -3.87 -1.95
C ASN A 225 -12.60 -2.69 -0.96
N SER A 226 -11.58 -1.86 -1.18
CA SER A 226 -11.30 -0.66 -0.40
C SER A 226 -12.44 0.35 -0.38
N ASN A 227 -13.16 0.49 -1.49
CA ASN A 227 -14.23 1.47 -1.61
C ASN A 227 -15.52 1.01 -0.90
N ALA A 228 -15.69 -0.30 -0.70
CA ALA A 228 -16.83 -0.88 -0.01
C ALA A 228 -16.54 -1.21 1.47
N TYR A 229 -15.32 -0.93 1.96
CA TYR A 229 -14.86 -1.32 3.29
C TYR A 229 -15.02 -2.82 3.58
N GLN A 230 -14.77 -3.66 2.58
CA GLN A 230 -14.85 -5.12 2.66
C GLN A 230 -13.46 -5.71 2.53
N VAL A 231 -12.94 -6.35 3.60
CA VAL A 231 -11.62 -6.99 3.61
C VAL A 231 -11.70 -8.32 4.34
N LYS A 232 -10.98 -9.31 3.83
CA LYS A 232 -10.92 -10.65 4.38
C LYS A 232 -9.51 -11.22 4.27
N ALA A 233 -9.03 -11.83 5.34
CA ALA A 233 -7.79 -12.59 5.34
C ALA A 233 -7.94 -13.97 4.65
N ILE A 234 -6.87 -14.42 4.00
CA ILE A 234 -6.78 -15.72 3.31
C ILE A 234 -5.83 -16.67 4.02
#